data_AF-A0A8X6FHX9-F1
#
_entry.id   AF-A0A8X6FHX9-F1
#
_cell.length_a   1.000
_cell.length_b   1.000
_cell.length_c   1.000
_cell.angle_alpha   90.00
_cell.angle_beta   90.00
_cell.angle_gamma   90.00
#
_symmetry.space_group_name_H-M   'P 1'
#
loop_
_entity.id
_entity.type
_entity.pdbx_description
1 polymer ?
#
loop_
_entity_poly.entity_id
_entity_poly.type
_entity_poly.pdbx_seq_one_letter_code
_entity_poly.pdbx_strand_id
1 'polypeptide(L)' 'NGRLDPWYGGGILQSLSDTLIAIVIEDAAHHLDLRSSNAADPDSVKKARYTIKKWIYKWIFEYKTH' A
#
# COMPACT_ATOMS: atom_id res chain seq x y z
N ASN A 1 1.18 -0.85 -5.73
CA ASN A 1 1.11 -0.57 -7.18
C ASN A 1 -0.28 -0.13 -7.57
N GLY A 2 -0.41 1.03 -8.21
CA GLY A 2 -1.69 1.49 -8.76
C GLY A 2 -2.00 0.79 -10.09
N ARG A 3 -3.24 0.33 -10.29
CA ARG A 3 -3.62 -0.42 -11.51
C ARG A 3 -3.57 0.42 -12.79
N LEU A 4 -3.71 1.75 -12.66
CA LEU A 4 -3.67 2.71 -13.76
C LEU A 4 -2.26 3.23 -14.05
N ASP A 5 -1.27 2.83 -13.24
CA ASP A 5 0.12 3.22 -13.42
C ASP A 5 0.71 2.46 -14.62
N PRO A 6 1.29 3.13 -15.64
CA PRO A 6 2.01 2.43 -16.71
C PRO A 6 3.17 1.57 -16.19
N TRP A 7 3.72 1.89 -15.01
CA TRP A 7 4.76 1.10 -14.36
C TRP A 7 4.23 -0.14 -13.61
N TYR A 8 2.92 -0.33 -13.51
CA TYR A 8 2.27 -1.43 -12.79
C TYR A 8 2.84 -2.80 -13.16
N GLY A 9 3.00 -3.07 -14.45
CA GLY A 9 3.45 -4.37 -14.95
C GLY A 9 4.91 -4.72 -14.60
N GLY A 10 5.72 -3.74 -14.23
CA GLY A 10 7.12 -3.95 -13.84
C GLY A 10 7.31 -4.21 -12.34
N GLY A 11 6.25 -4.12 -11.54
CA GLY A 11 6.31 -4.27 -10.08
C GLY A 11 5.99 -5.67 -9.57
N ILE A 12 6.08 -5.83 -8.24
CA ILE A 12 5.59 -7.02 -7.53
C ILE A 12 4.09 -6.86 -7.25
N LEU A 13 3.29 -7.79 -7.76
CA LEU A 13 1.82 -7.70 -7.75
C LEU A 13 1.13 -8.70 -6.80
N GLN A 14 1.90 -9.60 -6.20
CA GLN A 14 1.43 -10.61 -5.25
C GLN A 14 2.41 -10.70 -4.09
N SER A 15 1.90 -10.96 -2.89
CA SER A 15 2.75 -11.17 -1.71
C SER A 15 3.65 -12.38 -1.92
N LEU A 16 4.92 -12.26 -1.53
CA LEU A 16 5.93 -13.31 -1.67
C LEU A 16 6.13 -14.11 -0.38
N SER A 17 5.70 -13.55 0.77
CA SER A 17 5.65 -14.22 2.06
C SER A 17 4.66 -13.50 2.99
N ASP A 18 4.50 -14.01 4.21
CA ASP A 18 3.69 -13.36 5.25
C ASP A 18 4.22 -11.98 5.66
N THR A 19 5.50 -11.68 5.43
CA THR A 19 6.13 -10.40 5.81
C THR A 19 6.50 -9.53 4.61
N LEU A 20 6.59 -10.12 3.41
CA LEU A 20 6.84 -9.43 2.15
C LEU A 20 5.55 -9.36 1.33
N ILE A 21 4.73 -8.36 1.65
CA ILE A 21 3.38 -8.21 1.10
C ILE A 21 3.34 -7.29 -0.12
N ALA A 22 2.40 -7.54 -1.04
CA ALA A 22 2.07 -6.64 -2.15
C ALA A 22 0.68 -6.04 -1.95
N ILE A 23 0.53 -4.75 -2.28
CA ILE A 23 -0.75 -4.04 -2.26
C ILE A 23 -1.01 -3.46 -3.65
N VAL A 24 -2.07 -3.97 -4.30
CA VAL A 24 -2.59 -3.42 -5.55
C VAL A 24 -3.74 -2.47 -5.22
N ILE A 25 -3.75 -1.30 -5.88
CA ILE A 25 -4.73 -0.24 -5.66
C ILE A 25 -5.45 0.02 -6.98
N GLU A 26 -6.70 -0.43 -7.08
CA GLU A 26 -7.46 -0.47 -8.35
C GLU A 26 -7.60 0.90 -9.02
N ASP A 27 -7.91 1.96 -8.26
CA ASP A 27 -8.22 3.28 -8.83
C ASP A 27 -7.04 4.27 -8.71
N ALA A 28 -5.81 3.76 -8.63
CA ALA A 28 -4.61 4.58 -8.45
C ALA A 28 -3.69 4.56 -9.66
N ALA A 29 -3.11 5.73 -9.94
CA ALA A 29 -1.96 5.89 -10.81
C ALA A 29 -0.65 5.79 -10.00
N HIS A 30 0.43 6.38 -10.51
CA HIS A 30 1.77 6.30 -9.94
C HIS A 30 1.81 6.74 -8.46
N HIS A 31 2.04 5.77 -7.57
CA HIS A 31 2.20 5.90 -6.11
C HIS A 31 1.23 6.88 -5.40
N LEU A 32 -0.07 6.83 -5.73
CA LEU A 32 -1.09 7.70 -5.12
C LEU A 32 -1.16 7.57 -3.59
N ASP A 33 -0.86 6.39 -3.06
CA ASP A 33 -0.83 6.08 -1.63
C ASP A 33 0.14 6.96 -0.83
N LEU A 34 1.23 7.44 -1.46
CA LEU A 34 2.22 8.33 -0.83
C LEU A 34 1.81 9.81 -0.81
N ARG A 35 0.81 10.22 -1.61
CA ARG A 35 0.34 11.61 -1.64
C ARG A 35 -0.46 11.96 -0.38
N SER A 36 -0.52 13.25 -0.05
CA SER A 36 -1.41 13.75 1.01
C SER A 36 -2.87 13.36 0.78
N SER A 37 -3.62 13.19 1.86
CA SER A 37 -5.05 12.88 1.79
C SER A 37 -5.84 13.95 1.05
N ASN A 38 -6.82 13.51 0.25
CA ASN A 38 -7.76 14.36 -0.44
C ASN A 38 -9.20 13.85 -0.24
N ALA A 39 -10.19 14.75 -0.22
CA ALA A 39 -11.59 14.37 -0.11
C ALA A 39 -12.07 13.50 -1.29
N ALA A 40 -11.49 13.69 -2.47
CA ALA A 40 -11.77 12.92 -3.68
C ALA A 40 -10.95 11.62 -3.79
N ASP A 41 -10.17 11.24 -2.76
CA ASP A 41 -9.43 9.98 -2.80
C ASP A 41 -10.40 8.79 -2.96
N PRO A 42 -10.14 7.87 -3.91
CA PRO A 42 -10.93 6.67 -4.05
C PRO A 42 -10.80 5.77 -2.81
N ASP A 43 -11.83 4.95 -2.56
CA ASP A 43 -11.82 4.09 -1.38
C ASP A 43 -10.71 3.03 -1.42
N SER A 44 -10.26 2.65 -2.61
CA SER A 44 -9.13 1.73 -2.80
C SER A 44 -7.84 2.26 -2.18
N VAL A 45 -7.47 3.54 -2.39
CA VAL A 45 -6.26 4.12 -1.78
C VAL A 45 -6.41 4.34 -0.27
N LYS A 46 -7.63 4.67 0.22
CA LYS A 46 -7.89 4.79 1.66
C LYS A 46 -7.67 3.45 2.37
N LYS A 47 -8.20 2.36 1.81
CA LYS A 47 -7.99 0.99 2.32
C LYS A 47 -6.51 0.59 2.26
N ALA A 48 -5.81 0.92 1.17
CA ALA A 48 -4.38 0.66 1.04
C ALA A 48 -3.57 1.37 2.14
N ARG A 49 -3.80 2.67 2.36
CA ARG A 49 -3.14 3.46 3.42
C ARG A 49 -3.42 2.89 4.82
N TYR A 50 -4.65 2.46 5.09
CA TYR A 50 -4.99 1.79 6.36
C TYR A 50 -4.16 0.51 6.57
N THR A 51 -4.09 -0.35 5.55
CA THR A 51 -3.30 -1.58 5.58
C THR A 51 -1.81 -1.29 5.77
N ILE A 52 -1.24 -0.34 5.01
CA ILE A 52 0.16 0.09 5.14
C ILE A 52 0.45 0.57 6.57
N LYS A 53 -0.42 1.41 7.13
CA LYS A 53 -0.29 1.92 8.49
C LYS A 53 -0.30 0.79 9.53
N LYS A 54 -1.18 -0.21 9.35
CA LYS A 54 -1.25 -1.39 10.24
C LYS A 54 0.05 -2.20 10.22
N TRP A 55 0.67 -2.40 9.05
CA TRP A 55 1.96 -3.08 8.92
C TRP A 55 3.10 -2.31 9.58
N ILE A 56 3.16 -0.99 9.35
CA ILE A 56 4.17 -0.13 10.00
C ILE A 56 4.03 -0.20 11.53
N TYR A 57 2.81 -0.12 12.07
CA TYR A 57 2.60 -0.27 13.51
C TYR A 57 2.99 -1.64 14.04
N LYS A 58 2.69 -2.72 13.30
CA LYS A 58 3.12 -4.07 13.66
C LYS A 58 4.64 -4.14 13.79
N TRP A 59 5.39 -3.62 12.81
CA TRP A 59 6.86 -3.61 12.86
C TRP A 59 7.41 -2.79 14.03
N ILE A 60 6.85 -1.61 14.30
CA ILE A 60 7.24 -0.78 15.45
C ILE A 60 6.97 -1.52 16.77
N PHE A 61 5.83 -2.21 16.87
CA PHE A 61 5.47 -2.97 18.06
C PHE A 61 6.43 -4.14 18.26
N GLU A 62 6.64 -4.97 17.23
CA GLU A 62 7.57 -6.11 17.27
C GLU A 62 8.97 -5.66 17.73
N TYR A 63 9.50 -4.57 17.16
CA TYR A 63 10.77 -3.98 17.56
C TYR A 63 10.82 -3.56 19.03
N LYS A 64 9.74 -2.99 19.57
CA LYS A 64 9.68 -2.54 20.98
C LYS A 64 9.51 -3.68 21.98
N THR A 65 9.00 -4.82 21.53
CA THR A 65 8.77 -6.01 22.36
C THR A 65 9.89 -7.03 22.27
N HIS A 66 11.00 -6.67 21.63
CA HIS A 66 12.26 -7.42 21.60
C HIS A 66 13.32 -6.60 22.35
#